data_AF-A0A9E1VFA8-F1
#
_entry.id   AF-A0A9E1VFA8-F1
#
_cell.length_a   1.000
_cell.length_b   1.000
_cell.length_c   1.000
_cell.angle_alpha   90.00
_cell.angle_beta   90.00
_cell.angle_gamma   90.00
#
_symmetry.space_group_name_H-M   'P 1'
#
loop_
_entity.id
_entity.type
_entity.pdbx_description
1 polymer ?
#
loop_
_entity_poly.entity_id
_entity_poly.type
_entity_poly.pdbx_seq_one_letter_code
_entity_poly.pdbx_strand_id
1 'polypeptide(L)'
;GTLLKGSKAFGCSEFNKTCNFVMPFEFLGKKISENQLLRLLEKKSTTNLKGFKTETGKVEGLIRFDTAFTFTLEPKKIVAQTTNAISCPKCKKGTVIKGKNAYGCSNYNKGCDFVFSFDNIKKIANGKPLTKETVLKIISS
;
A
#
# COMPACT_ATOMS: atom_id res chain seq x y z
N GLY A 1 -15.72 -27.32 -13.06
CA GLY A 1 -15.92 -26.41 -14.21
C GLY A 1 -14.58 -25.85 -14.64
N THR A 2 -14.44 -25.51 -15.91
CA THR A 2 -13.22 -24.90 -16.47
C THR A 2 -13.40 -23.39 -16.59
N LEU A 3 -12.32 -22.62 -16.45
CA LEU A 3 -12.35 -21.19 -16.67
C LEU A 3 -12.24 -20.90 -18.18
N LEU A 4 -13.21 -20.17 -18.73
CA LEU A 4 -13.28 -19.80 -20.13
C LEU A 4 -13.03 -18.31 -20.29
N LYS A 5 -12.23 -17.95 -21.31
CA LYS A 5 -11.93 -16.55 -21.66
C LYS A 5 -12.99 -16.01 -22.61
N GLY A 6 -13.76 -15.03 -22.16
CA GLY A 6 -14.64 -14.24 -23.01
C GLY A 6 -13.97 -12.97 -23.54
N SER A 7 -14.75 -12.12 -24.21
CA SER A 7 -14.27 -10.82 -24.71
C SER A 7 -14.14 -9.75 -23.62
N LYS A 8 -14.94 -9.84 -22.56
CA LYS A 8 -15.02 -8.84 -21.48
C LYS A 8 -14.68 -9.39 -20.08
N ALA A 9 -14.63 -10.70 -19.92
CA ALA A 9 -14.42 -11.35 -18.63
C ALA A 9 -13.95 -12.80 -18.82
N PHE A 10 -13.33 -13.39 -17.79
CA PHE A 10 -13.33 -14.84 -17.63
C PHE A 10 -14.61 -15.29 -16.93
N GLY A 11 -15.13 -16.47 -17.28
CA GLY A 11 -16.30 -17.08 -16.66
C GLY A 11 -16.14 -18.59 -16.50
N CYS A 12 -16.98 -19.21 -15.68
CA CYS A 12 -17.01 -20.67 -15.55
C CYS A 12 -17.71 -21.32 -16.76
N SER A 13 -17.32 -22.55 -17.11
CA SER A 13 -17.97 -23.36 -18.15
C SER A 13 -19.46 -23.61 -17.88
N GLU A 14 -19.88 -23.62 -16.61
CA GLU A 14 -21.28 -23.81 -16.19
C GLU A 14 -21.95 -22.49 -15.77
N PHE A 15 -21.53 -21.37 -16.36
CA PHE A 15 -22.10 -20.06 -16.08
C PHE A 15 -23.63 -20.04 -16.29
N ASN A 16 -24.37 -19.42 -15.37
CA ASN A 16 -25.86 -19.38 -15.34
C ASN A 16 -26.58 -20.73 -15.17
N LYS A 17 -25.86 -21.84 -14.94
CA LYS A 17 -26.47 -23.13 -14.58
C LYS A 17 -26.25 -23.43 -13.11
N THR A 18 -24.99 -23.53 -12.71
CA THR A 18 -24.58 -23.91 -11.34
C THR A 18 -23.46 -23.03 -10.80
N CYS A 19 -22.98 -22.07 -11.60
CA CYS A 19 -21.90 -21.17 -11.22
C CYS A 19 -22.20 -19.76 -11.74
N ASN A 20 -22.01 -18.75 -10.89
CA ASN A 20 -22.19 -17.34 -11.26
C ASN A 20 -20.85 -16.58 -11.24
N PHE A 21 -19.74 -17.29 -11.28
CA PHE A 21 -18.41 -16.70 -11.21
C PHE A 21 -18.06 -15.95 -12.50
N VAL A 22 -17.74 -14.66 -12.34
CA VAL A 22 -17.32 -13.78 -13.43
C VAL A 22 -16.14 -12.94 -12.96
N MET A 23 -15.11 -12.89 -13.80
CA MET A 23 -13.89 -12.15 -13.55
C MET A 23 -13.70 -11.12 -14.67
N PRO A 24 -14.22 -9.90 -14.52
CA PRO A 24 -14.22 -8.90 -15.57
C PRO A 24 -12.80 -8.36 -15.86
N PHE A 25 -12.54 -8.01 -17.13
CA PHE A 25 -11.30 -7.37 -17.56
C PHE A 25 -11.25 -5.88 -17.20
N GLU A 26 -12.35 -5.32 -16.71
CA GLU A 26 -12.46 -3.95 -16.23
C GLU A 26 -13.26 -3.90 -14.93
N PHE A 27 -12.74 -3.16 -13.95
CA PHE A 27 -13.39 -3.00 -12.65
C PHE A 27 -13.24 -1.56 -12.17
N LEU A 28 -14.35 -0.92 -11.77
CA LEU A 28 -14.40 0.49 -11.34
C LEU A 28 -13.67 1.44 -12.30
N GLY A 29 -13.90 1.27 -13.60
CA GLY A 29 -13.28 2.10 -14.65
C GLY A 29 -11.78 1.87 -14.87
N LYS A 30 -11.21 0.80 -14.30
CA LYS A 30 -9.82 0.39 -14.47
C LYS A 30 -9.72 -0.95 -15.19
N LYS A 31 -9.03 -0.97 -16.33
CA LYS A 31 -8.65 -2.22 -17.02
C LYS A 31 -7.68 -3.03 -16.16
N ILE A 32 -7.97 -4.33 -16.00
CA ILE A 32 -7.19 -5.31 -15.24
C ILE A 32 -6.54 -6.25 -16.25
N SER A 33 -5.20 -6.25 -16.31
CA SER A 33 -4.46 -7.12 -17.22
C SER A 33 -4.57 -8.59 -16.82
N GLU A 34 -4.44 -9.51 -17.77
CA GLU A 34 -4.49 -10.95 -17.53
C GLU A 34 -3.52 -11.42 -16.43
N ASN A 35 -2.30 -10.89 -16.37
CA ASN A 35 -1.34 -11.21 -15.30
C ASN A 35 -1.85 -10.85 -13.89
N GLN A 36 -2.65 -9.78 -13.77
CA GLN A 36 -3.25 -9.38 -12.49
C GLN A 36 -4.43 -10.30 -12.13
N LEU A 37 -5.18 -10.76 -13.13
CA LEU A 37 -6.26 -11.73 -12.97
C LEU A 37 -5.74 -13.12 -12.57
N LEU A 38 -4.65 -13.58 -13.21
CA LEU A 38 -3.93 -14.80 -12.82
C LEU A 38 -3.41 -14.69 -11.39
N ARG A 39 -2.78 -13.57 -11.03
CA ARG A 39 -2.34 -13.32 -9.65
C ARG A 39 -3.52 -13.33 -8.66
N LEU A 40 -4.66 -12.77 -9.05
CA LEU A 40 -5.87 -12.77 -8.22
C LEU A 40 -6.37 -14.20 -7.97
N LEU A 41 -6.26 -15.11 -8.95
CA LEU A 41 -6.54 -16.53 -8.76
C LEU A 41 -5.52 -17.23 -7.85
N GLU A 42 -4.23 -17.01 -8.09
CA GLU A 42 -3.16 -17.70 -7.36
C GLU A 42 -2.95 -17.20 -5.92
N LYS A 43 -3.04 -15.88 -5.73
CA LYS A 43 -2.70 -15.18 -4.48
C LYS A 43 -3.92 -14.56 -3.80
N LYS A 44 -5.12 -14.81 -4.33
CA LYS A 44 -6.40 -14.23 -3.84
C LYS A 44 -6.41 -12.69 -3.82
N SER A 45 -5.44 -12.04 -4.48
CA SER A 45 -5.30 -10.59 -4.51
C SER A 45 -4.42 -10.10 -5.66
N THR A 46 -4.72 -8.91 -6.19
CA THR A 46 -3.83 -8.21 -7.13
C THR A 46 -2.71 -7.46 -6.40
N THR A 47 -1.75 -6.90 -7.15
CA THR A 47 -0.93 -5.81 -6.60
C THR A 47 -1.76 -4.55 -6.40
N ASN A 48 -1.18 -3.53 -5.75
CA ASN A 48 -1.80 -2.20 -5.75
C ASN A 48 -1.83 -1.65 -7.18
N LEU A 49 -3.03 -1.36 -7.66
CA LEU A 49 -3.31 -0.72 -8.94
C LEU A 49 -3.83 0.69 -8.66
N LYS A 50 -3.38 1.64 -9.46
CA LYS A 50 -3.82 3.03 -9.40
C LYS A 50 -4.98 3.27 -10.36
N GLY A 51 -5.89 4.16 -9.98
CA GLY A 51 -6.89 4.71 -10.89
C GLY A 51 -8.24 4.01 -10.86
N PHE A 52 -8.60 3.35 -9.76
CA PHE A 52 -9.98 2.93 -9.54
C PHE A 52 -10.86 4.15 -9.34
N LYS A 53 -11.96 4.25 -10.09
CA LYS A 53 -12.90 5.36 -10.01
C LYS A 53 -13.90 5.08 -8.90
N THR A 54 -13.91 5.93 -7.88
CA THR A 54 -14.91 5.99 -6.81
C THR A 54 -15.62 7.35 -6.86
N GLU A 55 -16.73 7.49 -6.13
CA GLU A 55 -17.47 8.77 -6.03
C GLU A 55 -16.58 9.92 -5.55
N THR A 56 -15.60 9.62 -4.69
CA THR A 56 -14.64 10.56 -4.10
C THR A 56 -13.41 10.83 -4.97
N GLY A 57 -13.30 10.21 -6.15
CA GLY A 57 -12.19 10.42 -7.10
C GLY A 57 -11.47 9.13 -7.50
N LYS A 58 -10.19 9.25 -7.89
CA LYS A 58 -9.37 8.09 -8.28
C LYS A 58 -8.54 7.61 -7.09
N VAL A 59 -8.72 6.36 -6.70
CA VAL A 59 -7.98 5.75 -5.58
C VAL A 59 -7.01 4.67 -6.06
N GLU A 60 -6.00 4.40 -5.24
CA GLU A 60 -5.08 3.27 -5.38
C GLU A 60 -5.53 2.16 -4.42
N GLY A 61 -5.48 0.91 -4.86
CA GLY A 61 -5.85 -0.24 -4.04
C GLY A 61 -5.59 -1.57 -4.73
N LEU A 62 -6.01 -2.65 -4.11
CA LEU A 62 -5.90 -3.99 -4.66
C LEU A 62 -7.30 -4.62 -4.78
N ILE A 63 -7.46 -5.55 -5.71
CA ILE A 63 -8.69 -6.31 -5.88
C ILE A 63 -8.55 -7.62 -5.12
N ARG A 64 -9.62 -8.04 -4.43
CA ARG A 64 -9.78 -9.38 -3.85
C ARG A 64 -11.15 -9.94 -4.22
N PHE A 65 -11.32 -11.23 -3.97
CA PHE A 65 -12.65 -11.84 -3.94
C PHE A 65 -13.28 -11.67 -2.57
N ASP A 66 -14.57 -11.37 -2.54
CA ASP A 66 -15.40 -11.48 -1.33
C ASP A 66 -15.85 -12.95 -1.10
N THR A 67 -16.73 -13.15 -0.12
CA THR A 67 -17.32 -14.46 0.20
C THR A 67 -18.19 -15.03 -0.93
N ALA A 68 -18.67 -14.18 -1.84
CA ALA A 68 -19.44 -14.54 -3.01
C ALA A 68 -18.59 -14.66 -4.28
N PHE A 69 -17.26 -14.64 -4.16
CA PHE A 69 -16.30 -14.64 -5.28
C PHE A 69 -16.47 -13.48 -6.27
N THR A 70 -16.94 -12.33 -5.79
CA THR A 70 -17.07 -11.08 -6.54
C THR A 70 -15.89 -10.17 -6.27
N PHE A 71 -15.52 -9.35 -7.27
CA PHE A 71 -14.44 -8.38 -7.13
C PHE A 71 -14.79 -7.31 -6.08
N THR A 72 -13.92 -7.19 -5.09
CA THR A 72 -13.97 -6.14 -4.08
C THR A 72 -12.69 -5.32 -4.15
N LEU A 73 -12.84 -4.00 -4.18
CA LEU A 73 -11.73 -3.07 -4.03
C LEU A 73 -11.38 -2.98 -2.54
N GLU A 74 -10.15 -3.33 -2.19
CA GLU A 74 -9.53 -2.97 -0.92
C GLU A 74 -8.65 -1.73 -1.19
N PRO A 75 -9.10 -0.52 -0.83
CA PRO A 75 -8.28 0.68 -1.00
C PRO A 75 -6.96 0.46 -0.28
N LYS A 76 -5.86 0.92 -0.90
CA LYS A 76 -4.58 0.95 -0.23
C LYS A 76 -4.77 1.85 0.97
N LYS A 77 -4.82 1.25 2.15
CA LYS A 77 -4.72 2.00 3.39
C LYS A 77 -3.44 2.82 3.23
N ILE A 78 -3.61 4.13 3.06
CA ILE A 78 -2.54 5.06 3.39
C ILE A 78 -2.43 4.84 4.87
N VAL A 79 -1.58 3.89 5.25
CA VAL A 79 -1.09 3.81 6.61
C VAL A 79 -0.38 5.15 6.74
N ALA A 80 -1.10 6.18 7.19
CA ALA A 80 -0.51 7.21 8.00
C ALA A 80 0.23 6.38 9.03
N GLN A 81 1.53 6.22 8.81
CA GLN A 81 2.35 5.31 9.56
C GLN A 81 2.09 5.66 11.02
N THR A 82 1.33 4.83 11.72
CA THR A 82 1.41 4.66 13.17
C THR A 82 2.76 3.98 13.45
N THR A 83 3.84 4.56 12.92
CA THR A 83 5.07 4.64 13.66
C THR A 83 4.69 5.42 14.91
N ASN A 84 4.73 4.76 16.08
CA ASN A 84 4.85 5.43 17.38
C ASN A 84 5.54 6.77 17.16
N ALA A 85 4.76 7.85 17.12
CA ALA A 85 5.22 9.12 16.64
C ALA A 85 6.15 9.65 17.72
N ILE A 86 7.45 9.45 17.53
CA ILE A 86 8.43 9.87 18.53
C ILE A 86 8.44 11.39 18.52
N SER A 87 8.28 11.98 19.70
CA SER A 87 8.44 13.41 19.87
C SER A 87 9.85 13.82 19.47
N CYS A 88 9.96 14.90 18.70
CA CYS A 88 11.23 15.44 18.26
C CYS A 88 12.15 15.69 19.47
N PRO A 89 13.36 15.10 19.51
CA PRO A 89 14.26 15.24 20.66
C PRO A 89 14.73 16.69 20.86
N LYS A 90 14.78 17.48 19.77
CA LYS A 90 15.23 18.88 19.81
C LYS A 90 14.17 19.83 20.36
N CYS A 91 12.93 19.75 19.87
CA CYS A 91 11.88 20.73 20.23
C CYS A 91 10.81 20.19 21.18
N LYS A 92 10.70 18.87 21.36
CA LYS A 92 9.67 18.13 22.13
C LYS A 92 8.19 18.44 21.79
N LYS A 93 7.91 19.46 20.97
CA LYS A 93 6.58 19.89 20.52
C LYS A 93 6.15 19.23 19.21
N GLY A 94 7.10 19.00 18.29
CA GLY A 94 6.85 18.32 17.02
C GLY A 94 7.12 16.83 17.11
N THR A 95 6.76 16.09 16.07
CA THR A 95 6.98 14.65 15.92
C THR A 95 8.04 14.39 14.86
N VAL A 96 8.81 13.32 15.00
CA VAL A 96 9.78 12.90 14.00
C VAL A 96 9.04 12.17 12.88
N ILE A 97 9.19 12.69 11.66
CA ILE A 97 8.60 12.14 10.43
C ILE A 97 9.71 11.64 9.51
N LYS A 98 9.45 10.54 8.80
CA LYS A 98 10.36 10.01 7.79
C LYS A 98 10.13 10.72 6.45
N GLY A 99 11.13 11.46 5.98
CA GLY A 99 11.18 12.03 4.65
C GLY A 99 11.79 11.08 3.62
N LYS A 100 12.07 11.60 2.42
CA LYS A 100 12.67 10.84 1.31
C LYS A 100 14.09 10.36 1.63
N ASN A 101 14.90 11.22 2.25
CA ASN A 101 16.34 11.00 2.50
C ASN A 101 16.76 11.22 3.97
N ALA A 102 15.84 11.64 4.84
CA ALA A 102 16.14 12.02 6.22
C ALA A 102 14.91 11.86 7.11
N TYR A 103 15.14 11.73 8.42
CA TYR A 103 14.11 11.96 9.43
C TYR A 103 14.13 13.44 9.83
N GLY A 104 12.97 14.08 9.89
CA GLY A 104 12.85 15.49 10.23
C GLY A 104 11.75 15.74 11.25
N CYS A 105 11.77 16.91 11.90
CA CYS A 105 10.67 17.33 12.75
C CYS A 105 9.46 17.78 11.91
N SER A 106 8.24 17.49 12.35
CA SER A 106 7.02 17.99 11.72
C SER A 106 6.87 19.53 11.79
N ASN A 107 7.53 20.17 12.76
CA ASN A 107 7.63 21.62 12.88
C ASN A 107 8.95 22.16 12.27
N TYR A 108 9.54 21.44 11.32
CA TYR A 108 10.69 21.92 10.58
C TYR A 108 10.40 23.28 9.93
N ASN A 109 11.31 24.25 10.07
CA ASN A 109 11.16 25.66 9.68
C ASN A 109 10.05 26.45 10.39
N LYS A 110 9.34 25.86 11.37
CA LYS A 110 8.34 26.52 12.22
C LYS A 110 8.81 26.61 13.69
N GLY A 111 10.10 26.79 13.88
CA GLY A 111 10.75 26.81 15.21
C GLY A 111 11.48 25.51 15.58
N CYS A 112 11.64 24.59 14.64
CA CYS A 112 12.57 23.47 14.76
C CYS A 112 13.34 23.29 13.45
N ASP A 113 14.59 22.89 13.55
CA ASP A 113 15.54 22.65 12.45
C ASP A 113 16.10 21.22 12.53
N PHE A 114 15.46 20.35 13.32
CA PHE A 114 15.88 18.97 13.49
C PHE A 114 15.73 18.20 12.18
N VAL A 115 16.87 17.78 11.63
CA VAL A 115 17.00 16.93 10.45
C VAL A 115 18.12 15.93 10.69
N PHE A 116 17.84 14.67 10.44
CA PHE A 116 18.76 13.56 10.62
C PHE A 116 18.79 12.72 9.34
N SER A 117 19.84 12.87 8.54
CA SER A 117 19.96 12.23 7.23
C SER A 117 20.13 10.72 7.35
N PHE A 118 19.67 9.97 6.33
CA PHE A 118 19.87 8.52 6.30
C PHE A 118 21.35 8.14 6.23
N ASP A 119 22.19 8.99 5.65
CA ASP A 119 23.63 8.75 5.60
C ASP A 119 24.26 8.87 7.00
N ASN A 120 23.81 9.81 7.82
CA ASN A 120 24.24 9.90 9.22
C ASN A 120 23.79 8.67 10.01
N ILE A 121 22.56 8.18 9.79
CA ILE A 121 22.07 6.96 10.44
C ILE A 121 22.91 5.76 10.02
N LYS A 122 23.23 5.60 8.74
CA LYS A 122 24.08 4.51 8.25
C LYS A 122 25.48 4.55 8.87
N LYS A 123 26.08 5.74 8.98
CA LYS A 123 27.38 5.93 9.63
C LYS A 123 27.35 5.49 11.10
N ILE A 124 26.31 5.87 11.84
CA ILE A 124 26.16 5.53 13.26
C ILE A 124 25.79 4.06 13.46
N ALA A 125 25.00 3.48 12.56
CA ALA A 125 24.60 2.08 12.61
C ALA A 125 25.79 1.11 12.41
N ASN A 126 26.88 1.57 11.79
CA ASN A 126 28.13 0.82 11.60
C ASN A 126 27.91 -0.66 11.20
N GLY A 127 27.13 -0.88 10.13
CA GLY A 127 26.81 -2.21 9.61
C GLY A 127 25.62 -2.93 10.27
N LYS A 128 25.01 -2.37 11.32
CA LYS A 128 23.77 -2.92 11.91
C LYS A 128 22.57 -2.75 10.97
N PRO A 129 21.62 -3.70 10.97
CA PRO A 129 20.41 -3.58 10.18
C PRO A 129 19.60 -2.36 10.61
N LEU A 130 19.18 -1.56 9.63
CA LEU A 130 18.36 -0.36 9.83
C LEU A 130 16.90 -0.74 10.11
N THR A 131 16.68 -1.46 11.20
CA THR A 131 15.35 -1.73 11.73
C THR A 131 14.76 -0.47 12.35
N LYS A 132 13.44 -0.41 12.43
CA LYS A 132 12.72 0.72 13.03
C LYS A 132 13.26 1.05 14.43
N GLU A 133 13.52 0.05 15.26
CA GLU A 133 14.03 0.25 16.63
C GLU A 133 15.43 0.86 16.69
N THR A 134 16.37 0.34 15.90
CA THR A 134 17.75 0.85 15.86
C THR A 134 17.76 2.31 15.41
N VAL A 135 16.98 2.64 14.40
CA VAL A 135 16.86 4.00 13.90
C VAL A 135 16.28 4.93 14.96
N LEU A 136 15.25 4.50 15.69
CA LEU A 136 14.63 5.31 16.74
C LEU A 136 15.62 5.59 17.88
N LYS A 137 16.42 4.59 18.30
CA LYS A 137 17.48 4.78 19.30
C LYS A 137 18.51 5.82 18.86
N ILE A 138 18.97 5.75 17.61
CA ILE A 138 19.96 6.69 17.06
C ILE A 138 19.41 8.12 17.02
N ILE A 139 18.15 8.29 16.64
CA ILE A 139 17.51 9.60 16.54
C ILE A 139 17.24 10.20 17.93
N SER A 140 16.95 9.38 18.93
CA SER A 140 16.69 9.82 20.31
C SER A 140 17.92 9.93 21.20
N SER A 141 19.10 9.50 20.70
CA SER A 141 20.39 9.63 21.41
C SER A 141 20.95 11.03 21.23
#